data_AF-A0A7H1NQR7-F1
#
_entry.id   AF-A0A7H1NQR7-F1
#
_cell.length_a   1.000
_cell.length_b   1.000
_cell.length_c   1.000
_cell.angle_alpha   90.00
_cell.angle_beta   90.00
_cell.angle_gamma   90.00
#
_symmetry.space_group_name_H-M   'P 1'
#
loop_
_entity.id
_entity.type
_entity.pdbx_description
1 polymer ?
#
loop_
_entity_poly.entity_id
_entity_poly.type
_entity_poly.pdbx_seq_one_letter_code
_entity_poly.pdbx_strand_id
1 'polypeptide(L)'
;MTIPPRSDPSFQEMMAQRLTALQGSAFRRKFRLSSKLCTYVQQKGIKTIEDHATTFIKQRLQPAFPPKDGKQTPYKGHPVFVAQHATATCCRSCLQKWHHIPKGQTLTDAEVTYIVAFILIWIQHNISSSQPPPLNAP
;
A
#
# COMPACT_ATOMS: atom_id res chain seq x y z
N MET A 1 15.38 -7.09 -8.34
CA MET A 1 14.06 -7.47 -8.89
C MET A 1 13.78 -6.55 -10.06
N THR A 2 13.33 -7.08 -11.19
CA THR A 2 12.89 -6.28 -12.33
C THR A 2 11.42 -5.92 -12.12
N ILE A 3 11.11 -4.64 -11.93
CA ILE A 3 9.73 -4.16 -11.81
C ILE A 3 9.28 -3.75 -13.20
N PRO A 4 8.26 -4.39 -13.80
CA PRO A 4 7.76 -3.99 -15.11
C PRO A 4 7.17 -2.58 -15.06
N PRO A 5 7.19 -1.83 -16.17
CA PRO A 5 6.53 -0.53 -16.25
C PRO A 5 5.04 -0.63 -15.92
N ARG A 6 4.45 0.40 -15.30
CA ARG A 6 3.03 0.40 -14.90
C ARG A 6 2.06 0.20 -16.09
N SER A 7 2.49 0.59 -17.29
CA SER A 7 1.73 0.44 -18.55
C SER A 7 1.77 -0.99 -19.11
N ASP A 8 2.66 -1.84 -18.61
CA ASP A 8 2.82 -3.22 -19.07
C ASP A 8 1.74 -4.12 -18.43
N PRO A 9 1.01 -4.96 -19.18
CA PRO A 9 0.03 -5.91 -18.63
C PRO A 9 0.60 -6.83 -17.54
N SER A 10 1.87 -7.23 -17.66
CA SER A 10 2.55 -8.07 -16.66
C SER A 10 2.67 -7.40 -15.29
N PHE A 11 2.62 -6.06 -15.22
CA PHE A 11 2.58 -5.33 -13.96
C PHE A 11 1.31 -5.65 -13.19
N GLN A 12 0.15 -5.61 -13.83
CA GLN A 12 -1.13 -5.88 -13.17
C GLN A 12 -1.20 -7.32 -12.68
N GLU A 13 -0.74 -8.26 -13.50
CA GLU A 13 -0.68 -9.67 -13.13
C GLU A 13 0.24 -9.90 -11.92
N MET A 14 1.44 -9.31 -11.93
CA MET A 14 2.36 -9.36 -10.79
C MET A 14 1.71 -8.79 -9.51
N MET A 15 1.01 -7.66 -9.62
CA MET A 15 0.33 -7.07 -8.46
C MET A 15 -0.79 -7.95 -7.93
N ALA A 16 -1.63 -8.50 -8.81
CA ALA A 16 -2.71 -9.40 -8.44
C ALA A 16 -2.16 -10.64 -7.73
N GLN A 17 -1.13 -11.29 -8.29
CA GLN A 17 -0.48 -12.46 -7.68
C GLN A 17 0.07 -12.14 -6.28
N ARG A 18 0.75 -11.00 -6.11
CA ARG A 18 1.27 -10.58 -4.79
C ARG A 18 0.16 -10.28 -3.79
N LEU A 19 -0.92 -9.62 -4.20
CA LEU A 19 -2.08 -9.37 -3.34
C LEU A 19 -2.71 -10.68 -2.86
N THR A 20 -2.90 -11.64 -3.77
CA THR A 20 -3.41 -12.99 -3.43
C THR A 20 -2.48 -13.70 -2.43
N ALA A 21 -1.16 -13.67 -2.65
CA ALA A 21 -0.20 -14.25 -1.72
C ALA A 21 -0.27 -13.61 -0.32
N LEU A 22 -0.45 -12.29 -0.24
CA LEU A 22 -0.58 -11.56 1.02
C LEU A 22 -1.90 -11.88 1.75
N GLN A 23 -2.98 -12.18 1.02
CA GLN A 23 -4.25 -12.62 1.61
C GLN A 23 -4.14 -13.98 2.32
N GLY A 24 -3.17 -14.82 1.94
CA GLY A 24 -2.85 -16.05 2.67
C GLY A 24 -2.28 -15.82 4.06
N SER A 25 -1.76 -14.62 4.36
CA SER A 25 -1.28 -14.28 5.70
C SER A 25 -2.42 -13.91 6.64
N ALA A 26 -2.64 -14.71 7.69
CA ALA A 26 -3.65 -14.44 8.71
C ALA A 26 -3.50 -13.06 9.39
N PHE A 27 -2.28 -12.55 9.53
CA PHE A 27 -2.02 -11.20 10.03
C PHE A 27 -2.52 -10.14 9.05
N ARG A 28 -2.14 -10.26 7.77
CA ARG A 28 -2.44 -9.24 6.75
C ARG A 28 -3.90 -9.22 6.34
N ARG A 29 -4.55 -10.39 6.33
CA ARG A 29 -5.97 -10.51 6.01
C ARG A 29 -6.88 -9.77 7.00
N LYS A 30 -6.39 -9.32 8.15
CA LYS A 30 -7.21 -8.58 9.14
C LYS A 30 -7.38 -7.10 8.81
N PHE A 31 -6.52 -6.51 7.97
CA PHE A 31 -6.57 -5.09 7.67
C PHE A 31 -7.72 -4.74 6.71
N ARG A 32 -8.55 -3.77 7.10
CA ARG A 32 -9.67 -3.25 6.31
C ARG A 32 -9.73 -1.74 6.46
N LEU A 33 -10.15 -1.04 5.41
CA LEU A 33 -10.51 0.36 5.52
C LEU A 33 -11.85 0.46 6.24
N SER A 34 -11.93 1.32 7.26
CA SER A 34 -13.22 1.68 7.85
C SER A 34 -13.98 2.62 6.93
N SER A 35 -15.31 2.72 7.09
CA SER A 35 -16.15 3.64 6.31
C SER A 35 -15.61 5.07 6.34
N LYS A 36 -15.12 5.54 7.49
CA LYS A 36 -14.48 6.86 7.64
C LYS A 36 -13.24 7.03 6.75
N LEU A 37 -12.39 5.99 6.65
CA LEU A 37 -11.21 6.03 5.79
C LEU A 37 -11.59 5.93 4.31
N CYS A 38 -12.64 5.17 3.96
CA CYS A 38 -13.17 5.15 2.60
C CYS A 38 -13.69 6.53 2.18
N THR A 39 -14.50 7.18 3.02
CA THR A 39 -14.99 8.55 2.79
C THR A 39 -13.83 9.53 2.68
N TYR A 40 -12.79 9.41 3.51
CA TYR A 40 -11.60 10.26 3.40
C TYR A 40 -10.90 10.12 2.04
N VAL A 41 -10.74 8.88 1.54
CA VAL A 41 -10.16 8.63 0.20
C VAL A 41 -11.03 9.26 -0.88
N GLN A 42 -12.35 9.10 -0.81
CA GLN A 42 -13.30 9.69 -1.77
C GLN A 42 -13.25 11.23 -1.76
N GLN A 43 -13.22 11.85 -0.57
CA GLN A 43 -13.18 13.31 -0.42
C GLN A 43 -11.85 13.92 -0.89
N LYS A 44 -10.72 13.27 -0.61
CA LYS A 44 -9.40 13.78 -1.01
C LYS A 44 -9.05 13.49 -2.46
N GLY A 45 -9.62 12.44 -3.04
CA GLY A 45 -9.28 11.95 -4.37
C GLY A 45 -7.98 11.15 -4.40
N ILE A 46 -7.88 10.23 -5.37
CA ILE A 46 -6.78 9.26 -5.41
C ILE A 46 -5.40 9.90 -5.60
N LYS A 47 -5.32 11.00 -6.35
CA LYS A 47 -4.08 11.75 -6.58
C LYS A 47 -3.48 12.29 -5.27
N THR A 48 -4.30 12.90 -4.42
CA THR A 48 -3.86 13.36 -3.10
C THR A 48 -3.38 12.20 -2.22
N ILE A 49 -4.04 11.03 -2.31
CA ILE A 49 -3.61 9.84 -1.57
C ILE A 49 -2.27 9.30 -2.09
N GLU A 50 -2.01 9.40 -3.40
CA GLU A 50 -0.72 9.08 -4.02
C GLU A 50 0.40 10.01 -3.52
N ASP A 51 0.15 11.31 -3.41
CA ASP A 51 1.10 12.27 -2.87
C ASP A 51 1.43 11.98 -1.40
N HIS A 52 0.42 11.66 -0.59
CA HIS A 52 0.60 11.25 0.80
C HIS A 52 1.41 9.95 0.90
N ALA A 53 1.09 8.94 0.09
CA ALA A 53 1.81 7.68 0.06
C ALA A 53 3.27 7.90 -0.30
N THR A 54 3.55 8.67 -1.34
CA THR A 54 4.91 9.02 -1.76
C THR A 54 5.67 9.70 -0.62
N THR A 55 5.07 10.71 0.01
CA THR A 55 5.66 11.41 1.15
C THR A 55 6.00 10.46 2.30
N PHE A 56 5.07 9.59 2.68
CA PHE A 56 5.29 8.63 3.78
C PHE A 56 6.38 7.61 3.45
N ILE A 57 6.42 7.08 2.23
CA ILE A 57 7.46 6.12 1.82
C ILE A 57 8.83 6.80 1.81
N LYS A 58 8.95 8.00 1.23
CA LYS A 58 10.22 8.75 1.19
C LYS A 58 10.72 9.08 2.59
N GLN A 59 9.84 9.55 3.48
CA GLN A 59 10.26 9.93 4.82
C GLN A 59 10.55 8.74 5.75
N ARG A 60 9.78 7.64 5.62
CA ARG A 60 9.78 6.56 6.63
C ARG A 60 10.44 5.28 6.17
N LEU A 61 10.66 5.06 4.88
CA LEU A 61 11.20 3.79 4.35
C LEU A 61 12.31 3.95 3.33
N GLN A 62 12.43 5.09 2.65
CA GLN A 62 13.48 5.31 1.66
C GLN A 62 14.89 5.30 2.25
N PRO A 63 15.18 5.87 3.45
CA PRO A 63 16.52 5.78 4.02
C PRO A 63 16.99 4.34 4.16
N ALA A 64 18.29 4.09 3.96
CA ALA A 64 18.88 2.76 4.13
C ALA A 64 18.59 2.14 5.50
N PHE A 65 18.56 2.99 6.54
CA PHE A 65 18.26 2.64 7.93
C PHE A 65 17.17 3.59 8.48
N PRO A 66 15.88 3.32 8.22
CA PRO A 66 14.82 4.21 8.68
C PRO A 66 14.70 4.23 10.21
N PRO A 67 14.35 5.38 10.80
CA PRO A 67 14.18 5.48 12.24
C PRO A 67 13.05 4.56 12.70
N LYS A 68 13.30 3.79 13.78
CA LYS A 68 12.35 2.83 14.36
C LYS A 68 11.85 1.78 13.34
N ASP A 69 12.74 1.24 12.50
CA ASP A 69 12.37 0.18 11.54
C ASP A 69 11.67 -1.01 12.25
N GLY A 70 10.55 -1.46 11.68
CA GLY A 70 9.59 -2.37 12.29
C GLY A 70 8.44 -1.69 13.06
N LYS A 71 8.56 -0.39 13.38
CA LYS A 71 7.57 0.40 14.14
C LYS A 71 7.32 1.80 13.56
N GLN A 72 7.90 2.14 12.42
CA GLN A 72 7.83 3.45 11.77
C GLN A 72 6.44 3.78 11.18
N THR A 73 5.63 2.75 10.92
CA THR A 73 4.31 2.89 10.28
C THR A 73 3.19 2.63 11.29
N PRO A 74 2.41 3.67 11.65
CA PRO A 74 1.23 3.52 12.49
C PRO A 74 0.25 2.48 11.92
N TYR A 75 -0.60 1.90 12.77
CA TYR A 75 -1.62 0.95 12.31
C TYR A 75 -2.92 1.61 11.81
N LYS A 76 -3.16 2.86 12.21
CA LYS A 76 -4.43 3.59 12.04
C LYS A 76 -4.16 5.07 11.77
N GLY A 77 -5.22 5.81 11.46
CA GLY A 77 -5.19 7.27 11.31
C GLY A 77 -5.07 7.77 9.87
N HIS A 78 -4.66 6.92 8.92
CA HIS A 78 -4.63 7.25 7.49
C HIS A 78 -4.84 5.98 6.64
N PRO A 79 -5.54 6.04 5.49
CA PRO A 79 -5.75 4.86 4.63
C PRO A 79 -4.43 4.23 4.16
N VAL A 80 -3.41 5.06 3.85
CA VAL A 80 -2.07 4.58 3.47
C VAL A 80 -1.45 3.70 4.56
N PHE A 81 -1.57 4.07 5.84
CA PHE A 81 -0.99 3.28 6.93
C PHE A 81 -1.62 1.89 7.04
N VAL A 82 -2.95 1.82 6.93
CA VAL A 82 -3.68 0.54 6.91
C VAL A 82 -3.22 -0.29 5.70
N ALA A 83 -3.15 0.32 4.52
CA ALA A 83 -2.73 -0.33 3.30
C ALA A 83 -1.27 -0.81 3.38
N GLN A 84 -0.36 -0.07 4.01
CA GLN A 84 1.02 -0.50 4.18
C GLN A 84 1.14 -1.82 4.98
N HIS A 85 0.35 -1.96 6.04
CA HIS A 85 0.31 -3.22 6.80
C HIS A 85 -0.37 -4.35 6.02
N ALA A 86 -1.44 -4.06 5.30
CA ALA A 86 -2.10 -5.04 4.44
C ALA A 86 -1.17 -5.54 3.32
N THR A 87 -0.37 -4.65 2.75
CA THR A 87 0.43 -4.90 1.55
C THR A 87 1.88 -5.27 1.83
N ALA A 88 2.31 -5.43 3.08
CA ALA A 88 3.72 -5.70 3.44
C ALA A 88 4.71 -4.58 3.09
N THR A 89 4.24 -3.33 3.06
CA THR A 89 5.07 -2.15 2.75
C THR A 89 5.23 -1.23 3.97
N CYS A 90 5.12 -1.78 5.18
CA CYS A 90 5.18 -1.02 6.44
C CYS A 90 6.57 -0.91 7.09
N CYS A 91 7.51 -1.81 6.75
CA CYS A 91 8.89 -1.80 7.25
C CYS A 91 9.88 -2.49 6.28
N ARG A 92 11.19 -2.34 6.48
CA ARG A 92 12.21 -2.91 5.57
C ARG A 92 12.20 -4.45 5.60
N SER A 93 11.97 -5.06 6.77
CA SER A 93 11.82 -6.53 6.88
C SER A 93 10.62 -7.06 6.09
N CYS A 94 9.52 -6.31 6.03
CA CYS A 94 8.37 -6.68 5.19
C CYS A 94 8.70 -6.53 3.70
N LEU A 95 9.33 -5.42 3.30
CA LEU A 95 9.78 -5.19 1.93
C LEU A 95 10.74 -6.29 1.45
N GLN A 96 11.70 -6.68 2.29
CA GLN A 96 12.62 -7.78 1.97
C GLN A 96 11.89 -9.10 1.80
N LYS A 97 11.03 -9.47 2.75
CA LYS A 97 10.35 -10.77 2.75
C LYS A 97 9.35 -10.91 1.61
N TRP A 98 8.56 -9.88 1.35
CA TRP A 98 7.38 -9.97 0.48
C TRP A 98 7.59 -9.34 -0.90
N HIS A 99 8.54 -8.40 -1.03
CA HIS A 99 8.80 -7.67 -2.27
C HIS A 99 10.21 -7.89 -2.79
N HIS A 100 11.05 -8.66 -2.09
CA HIS A 100 12.45 -8.92 -2.46
C HIS A 100 13.28 -7.64 -2.62
N ILE A 101 12.89 -6.58 -1.91
CA ILE A 101 13.63 -5.31 -1.85
C ILE A 101 14.59 -5.40 -0.65
N PRO A 102 15.92 -5.43 -0.85
CA PRO A 102 16.87 -5.67 0.22
C PRO A 102 16.84 -4.55 1.27
N LYS A 103 17.08 -4.91 2.54
CA LYS A 103 17.28 -3.96 3.64
C LYS A 103 18.70 -3.36 3.60
N GLY A 104 18.91 -2.26 4.31
CA GLY A 104 20.23 -1.63 4.44
C GLY A 104 20.69 -0.85 3.22
N GLN A 105 19.82 -0.67 2.22
CA GLN A 105 20.05 0.15 1.03
C GLN A 105 18.96 1.22 0.94
N THR A 106 19.32 2.39 0.43
CA THR A 106 18.33 3.44 0.14
C THR A 106 17.38 2.94 -0.95
N LEU A 107 16.07 3.13 -0.78
CA LEU A 107 15.11 2.81 -1.83
C LEU A 107 15.37 3.67 -3.07
N THR A 108 15.45 3.02 -4.22
CA THR A 108 15.45 3.68 -5.52
C THR A 108 14.09 4.32 -5.81
N ASP A 109 14.06 5.33 -6.68
CA ASP A 109 12.78 5.95 -7.06
C ASP A 109 11.83 4.93 -7.73
N ALA A 110 12.36 3.98 -8.50
CA ALA A 110 11.56 2.89 -9.09
C ALA A 110 10.90 2.00 -8.01
N GLU A 111 11.63 1.66 -6.94
CA GLU A 111 11.06 0.91 -5.81
C GLU A 111 10.03 1.74 -5.04
N VAL A 112 10.25 3.04 -4.85
CA VAL A 112 9.26 3.94 -4.23
C VAL A 112 7.99 3.99 -5.07
N THR A 113 8.10 4.21 -6.39
CA THR A 113 6.97 4.22 -7.32
C THR A 113 6.21 2.90 -7.29
N TYR A 114 6.91 1.77 -7.28
CA TYR A 114 6.31 0.44 -7.14
C TYR A 114 5.52 0.29 -5.84
N ILE A 115 6.12 0.65 -4.71
CA ILE A 115 5.49 0.54 -3.39
C ILE A 115 4.23 1.41 -3.33
N VAL A 116 4.33 2.65 -3.80
CA VAL A 116 3.19 3.60 -3.84
C VAL A 116 2.07 3.06 -4.72
N ALA A 117 2.38 2.58 -5.93
CA ALA A 117 1.39 1.99 -6.81
C ALA A 117 0.68 0.79 -6.16
N PHE A 118 1.43 -0.09 -5.49
CA PHE A 118 0.87 -1.27 -4.83
C PHE A 118 -0.08 -0.91 -3.67
N ILE A 119 0.29 0.10 -2.88
CA ILE A 119 -0.58 0.67 -1.83
C ILE A 119 -1.89 1.21 -2.42
N LEU A 120 -1.80 1.97 -3.52
CA LEU A 120 -2.97 2.59 -4.14
C LEU A 120 -3.92 1.57 -4.77
N ILE A 121 -3.38 0.53 -5.42
CA ILE A 121 -4.20 -0.57 -5.97
C ILE A 121 -4.99 -1.24 -4.84
N TRP A 122 -4.33 -1.55 -3.72
CA TRP A 122 -5.02 -2.13 -2.57
C TRP A 122 -6.12 -1.21 -2.03
N ILE A 123 -5.84 0.09 -1.87
CA ILE A 123 -6.84 1.07 -1.41
C ILE A 123 -8.03 1.11 -2.36
N GLN A 124 -7.80 1.21 -3.67
CA GLN A 124 -8.85 1.27 -4.69
C GLN A 124 -9.74 0.02 -4.69
N HIS A 125 -9.14 -1.17 -4.59
CA HIS A 125 -9.92 -2.40 -4.47
C HIS A 125 -10.81 -2.40 -3.21
N ASN A 126 -10.31 -1.90 -2.08
CA ASN A 126 -11.03 -1.97 -0.81
C ASN A 126 -12.07 -0.85 -0.61
N ILE A 127 -11.98 0.27 -1.33
CA ILE A 127 -13.06 1.26 -1.36
C ILE A 127 -14.23 0.82 -2.26
N SER A 128 -13.96 0.10 -3.35
CA SER A 128 -14.99 -0.39 -4.27
C SER A 128 -15.78 -1.56 -3.68
N SER A 129 -15.14 -2.40 -2.87
CA SER A 129 -15.82 -3.49 -2.14
C SER A 129 -16.62 -3.02 -0.91
N SER A 130 -16.58 -1.72 -0.58
CA SER A 130 -17.21 -1.14 0.61
C SER A 130 -18.28 -0.08 0.25
N GLN A 131 -19.02 -0.28 -0.85
CA GLN A 131 -20.19 0.55 -1.15
C GLN A 131 -21.32 0.18 -0.17
N PRO A 132 -21.84 1.11 0.66
CA PRO A 132 -23.19 0.94 1.20
C PRO A 132 -24.18 0.91 0.03
N PRO A 133 -25.31 0.18 0.14
CA PRO A 133 -26.35 0.22 -0.89
C PRO A 133 -26.76 1.68 -1.13
N PRO A 134 -27.07 2.07 -2.39
CA PRO A 134 -27.49 3.42 -2.68
C PRO A 134 -28.70 3.79 -1.80
N LEU A 135 -28.55 4.83 -0.98
CA LEU A 135 -29.67 5.52 -0.36
C LEU A 135 -30.46 6.13 -1.52
N ASN A 136 -31.68 5.61 -1.72
CA ASN A 136 -32.63 5.87 -2.81
C ASN A 136 -32.57 4.83 -3.94
N ALA A 137 -33.14 3.65 -3.68
CA ALA A 137 -33.94 2.95 -4.67
C ALA A 137 -35.40 3.42 -4.49
N PRO A 138 -36.16 3.65 -5.58
CA PRO A 138 -37.56 4.08 -5.50
C PRO A 138 -38.44 3.07 -4.76
#